data_AF-A0A0M2CVN8-F1
#
_entry.id   AF-A0A0M2CVN8-F1
#
_cell.length_a   1.000
_cell.length_b   1.000
_cell.length_c   1.000
_cell.angle_alpha   90.00
_cell.angle_beta   90.00
_cell.angle_gamma   90.00
#
_symmetry.space_group_name_H-M   'P 1'
#
loop_
_entity.id
_entity.type
_entity.pdbx_description
1 polymer ?
#
loop_
_entity_poly.entity_id
_entity_poly.type
_entity_poly.pdbx_seq_one_letter_code
_entity_poly.pdbx_strand_id
1 'polypeptide(L)'
;MSETPDTPTPGPARQELLNTIGSWVLSVLRTEPGWDRMVVDLKVQGGRVHLRVREQRGDEVVPGTAGPIKEDSAVIPAVEQLRENVHVPGRGTWFTATVVILAEGWPEPTHRIGGTYDLDGEPRQWGTEGPFTAQDVLAHLERFPRTRARIPAWALELARRDGVELPVLAPGAEQQADPEGVVNPLVRAAVDRFVSAPDNKAMIEVVRQCMAGSLLLDVTASDLVAGPGGEAVGPESTLRVQTLGEPDGTRSLAAYTSAAEAQAMFDRHHPDGGKPVLLRESAVKVLKMLADDPQHDHLVIDPAHRGCRISRPQVEWAMRAPRNDAVKAAMLENNMSQLLAGLLAPDAVLLLGARVQDGRAVPVYAKPQEEGAAPDTLLLFTSAPEVAVLDTTLEVRSAPARQALRFALDAGARKVSINAHPPVATLTADQLRELLALVEKEPGQAGGAEAGPGPAGDGTGRS
;
A
#
# COMPACT_ATOMS: atom_id res chain seq x y z
N MET A 1 39.98 -18.23 19.29
CA MET A 1 39.56 -16.85 19.03
C MET A 1 38.55 -16.95 17.90
N SER A 2 37.27 -16.92 18.25
CA SER A 2 36.18 -17.06 17.28
C SER A 2 35.76 -15.64 16.87
N GLU A 3 36.03 -15.28 15.63
CA GLU A 3 35.54 -14.05 15.02
C GLU A 3 34.01 -14.12 14.96
N THR A 4 33.38 -13.16 15.61
CA THR A 4 31.94 -12.94 15.51
C THR A 4 31.70 -12.29 14.15
N PRO A 5 30.82 -12.81 13.29
CA PRO A 5 30.52 -12.15 12.02
C PRO A 5 29.92 -10.76 12.32
N ASP A 6 30.53 -9.73 11.75
CA ASP A 6 30.05 -8.34 11.81
C ASP A 6 28.61 -8.30 11.27
N THR A 7 27.65 -8.06 12.17
CA THR A 7 26.29 -7.72 11.77
C THR A 7 26.36 -6.36 11.06
N PRO A 8 26.02 -6.25 9.77
CA PRO A 8 26.07 -4.97 9.07
C PRO A 8 25.14 -3.98 9.77
N THR A 9 25.66 -2.80 10.07
CA THR A 9 24.86 -1.70 10.63
C THR A 9 23.72 -1.39 9.65
N PRO A 10 22.44 -1.36 10.08
CA PRO A 10 21.34 -1.04 9.19
C PRO A 10 21.57 0.34 8.58
N GLY A 11 21.47 0.43 7.26
CA GLY A 11 21.59 1.69 6.53
C GLY A 11 20.50 2.70 6.91
N PRO A 12 20.63 3.97 6.49
CA PRO A 12 19.66 5.01 6.79
C PRO A 12 18.25 4.62 6.31
N ALA A 13 17.25 5.01 7.09
CA ALA A 13 15.86 4.69 6.80
C ALA A 13 15.40 5.36 5.50
N ARG A 14 14.43 4.76 4.80
CA ARG A 14 13.89 5.27 3.53
C ARG A 14 13.50 6.76 3.59
N GLN A 15 12.89 7.20 4.69
CA GLN A 15 12.48 8.59 4.86
C GLN A 15 13.68 9.55 5.01
N GLU A 16 14.78 9.12 5.63
CA GLU A 16 16.00 9.93 5.77
C GLU A 16 16.67 10.16 4.41
N LEU A 17 16.67 9.14 3.55
CA LEU A 17 17.16 9.24 2.18
C LEU A 17 16.31 10.19 1.34
N LEU A 18 14.98 10.09 1.44
CA LEU A 18 14.06 11.04 0.79
C LEU A 18 14.30 12.47 1.29
N ASN A 19 14.46 12.67 2.60
CA ASN A 19 14.76 13.98 3.18
C ASN A 19 16.10 14.54 2.67
N THR A 20 17.12 13.68 2.53
CA THR A 20 18.44 14.05 2.00
C THR A 20 18.32 14.49 0.54
N ILE A 21 17.60 13.71 -0.28
CA ILE A 21 17.37 14.04 -1.69
C ILE A 21 16.60 15.35 -1.82
N GLY A 22 15.50 15.52 -1.11
CA GLY A 22 14.70 16.76 -1.19
C GLY A 22 15.45 17.98 -0.68
N SER A 23 16.20 17.88 0.43
CA SER A 23 17.05 18.97 0.91
C SER A 23 18.13 19.34 -0.09
N TRP A 24 18.76 18.35 -0.75
CA TRP A 24 19.71 18.61 -1.81
C TRP A 24 19.06 19.34 -2.98
N VAL A 25 17.90 18.88 -3.46
CA VAL A 25 17.15 19.53 -4.55
C VAL A 25 16.91 21.01 -4.23
N LEU A 26 16.43 21.31 -3.02
CA LEU A 26 16.19 22.68 -2.56
C LEU A 26 17.47 23.51 -2.47
N SER A 27 18.61 22.90 -2.16
CA SER A 27 19.90 23.61 -2.09
C SER A 27 20.48 23.97 -3.46
N VAL A 28 20.19 23.17 -4.49
CA VAL A 28 20.75 23.37 -5.85
C VAL A 28 19.82 24.19 -6.74
N LEU A 29 18.51 24.11 -6.53
CA LEU A 29 17.55 24.90 -7.26
C LEU A 29 17.41 26.29 -6.64
N ARG A 30 17.53 27.32 -7.46
CA ARG A 30 17.19 28.69 -7.09
C ARG A 30 15.74 28.94 -7.45
N THR A 31 14.81 28.43 -6.64
CA THR A 31 13.38 28.72 -6.81
C THR A 31 13.00 29.97 -6.03
N GLU A 32 12.19 30.82 -6.64
CA GLU A 32 11.63 31.98 -5.93
C GLU A 32 10.60 31.50 -4.90
N PRO A 33 10.46 32.20 -3.77
CA PRO A 33 9.37 31.96 -2.83
C PRO A 33 7.98 31.88 -3.48
N GLY A 34 7.09 31.08 -2.89
CA GLY A 34 5.66 31.03 -3.26
C GLY A 34 5.22 29.83 -4.09
N TRP A 35 5.98 28.72 -4.12
CA TRP A 35 5.51 27.45 -4.70
C TRP A 35 4.92 26.52 -3.64
N ASP A 36 3.98 25.67 -4.05
CA ASP A 36 3.23 24.78 -3.16
C ASP A 36 3.80 23.35 -3.19
N ARG A 37 4.21 22.91 -4.38
CA ARG A 37 4.70 21.56 -4.61
C ARG A 37 5.81 21.54 -5.65
N MET A 38 6.83 20.74 -5.38
CA MET A 38 7.87 20.39 -6.33
C MET A 38 7.87 18.87 -6.53
N VAL A 39 7.77 18.44 -7.79
CA VAL A 39 7.80 17.04 -8.20
C VAL A 39 9.12 16.76 -8.88
N VAL A 40 9.86 15.82 -8.32
CA VAL A 40 11.24 15.50 -8.61
C VAL A 40 11.28 14.06 -9.10
N ASP A 41 11.30 13.87 -10.41
CA ASP A 41 11.40 12.54 -11.00
C ASP A 41 12.88 12.16 -11.15
N LEU A 42 13.23 10.93 -10.78
CA LEU A 42 14.58 10.37 -10.80
C LEU A 42 14.59 9.07 -11.61
N LYS A 43 15.60 8.90 -12.47
CA LYS A 43 15.87 7.65 -13.19
C LYS A 43 17.37 7.46 -13.34
N VAL A 44 17.82 6.24 -13.57
CA VAL A 44 19.21 5.95 -13.94
C VAL A 44 19.24 5.50 -15.39
N GLN A 45 19.98 6.23 -16.22
CA GLN A 45 20.09 5.98 -17.68
C GLN A 45 21.49 6.38 -18.16
N GLY A 46 22.11 5.52 -18.96
CA GLY A 46 23.48 5.71 -19.45
C GLY A 46 24.51 5.78 -18.33
N GLY A 47 24.30 5.03 -17.24
CA GLY A 47 25.18 5.05 -16.06
C GLY A 47 25.10 6.33 -15.21
N ARG A 48 24.14 7.23 -15.49
CA ARG A 48 23.99 8.50 -14.77
C ARG A 48 22.61 8.62 -14.16
N VAL A 49 22.54 9.27 -13.00
CA VAL A 49 21.26 9.67 -12.40
C VAL A 49 20.75 10.89 -13.15
N HIS A 50 19.55 10.80 -13.71
CA HIS A 50 18.82 11.90 -14.30
C HIS A 50 17.76 12.39 -13.35
N LEU A 51 17.50 13.69 -13.44
CA LEU A 51 16.54 14.43 -12.64
C LEU A 51 15.61 15.19 -13.58
N ARG A 52 14.31 15.22 -13.26
CA ARG A 52 13.36 16.19 -13.81
C ARG A 52 12.57 16.82 -12.68
N VAL A 53 12.59 18.14 -12.64
CA VAL A 53 11.88 18.95 -11.65
C VAL A 53 10.70 19.62 -12.32
N ARG A 54 9.53 19.55 -11.69
CA ARG A 54 8.33 20.31 -12.03
C ARG A 54 7.85 21.03 -10.79
N GLU A 55 7.62 22.32 -10.92
CA GLU A 55 7.14 23.15 -9.84
C GLU A 55 5.66 23.44 -10.06
N GLN A 56 4.90 23.50 -8.98
CA GLN A 56 3.49 23.84 -8.99
C GLN A 56 3.28 25.07 -8.09
N ARG A 57 2.68 26.11 -8.68
CA ARG A 57 2.27 27.37 -8.05
C ARG A 57 0.77 27.55 -8.27
N GLY A 58 -0.04 27.21 -7.28
CA GLY A 58 -1.49 27.08 -7.44
C GLY A 58 -1.84 26.09 -8.56
N ASP A 59 -2.57 26.58 -9.57
CA ASP A 59 -3.01 25.80 -10.73
C ASP A 59 -1.95 25.74 -11.86
N GLU A 60 -0.86 26.51 -11.76
CA GLU A 60 0.18 26.57 -12.78
C GLU A 60 1.27 25.54 -12.51
N VAL A 61 1.55 24.69 -13.50
CA VAL A 61 2.72 23.78 -13.49
C VAL A 61 3.83 24.42 -14.32
N VAL A 62 4.85 24.89 -13.63
CA VAL A 62 6.06 25.45 -14.24
C VAL A 62 7.06 24.31 -14.46
N PRO A 63 7.39 23.95 -15.72
CA PRO A 63 8.43 22.98 -16.00
C PRO A 63 9.78 23.52 -15.51
N GLY A 64 10.45 22.76 -14.65
CA GLY A 64 11.74 23.12 -14.08
C GLY A 64 12.89 22.54 -14.88
N THR A 65 13.97 22.21 -14.16
CA THR A 65 15.19 21.65 -14.74
C THR A 65 15.01 20.17 -15.08
N ALA A 66 15.49 19.74 -16.25
CA ALA A 66 15.63 18.33 -16.61
C ALA A 66 17.05 18.06 -17.11
N GLY A 67 17.68 16.98 -16.63
CA GLY A 67 18.99 16.58 -17.09
C GLY A 67 19.75 15.69 -16.11
N PRO A 68 20.98 15.30 -16.45
CA PRO A 68 21.79 14.47 -15.58
C PRO A 68 22.32 15.25 -14.38
N ILE A 69 22.33 14.60 -13.22
CA ILE A 69 23.01 15.09 -12.04
C ILE A 69 24.53 15.02 -12.29
N LYS A 70 25.29 15.98 -11.75
CA LYS A 70 26.76 15.95 -11.80
C LYS A 70 27.29 14.71 -11.09
N GLU A 71 28.28 14.05 -11.66
CA GLU A 71 28.80 12.77 -11.18
C GLU A 71 29.39 12.83 -9.77
N ASP A 72 29.89 13.98 -9.35
CA ASP A 72 30.43 14.26 -8.01
C ASP A 72 29.37 14.77 -7.02
N SER A 73 28.08 14.78 -7.40
CA SER A 73 27.02 15.28 -6.54
C SER A 73 26.82 14.42 -5.31
N ALA A 74 26.82 15.05 -4.13
CA ALA A 74 26.62 14.40 -2.83
C ALA A 74 25.27 13.67 -2.68
N VAL A 75 24.30 13.91 -3.58
CA VAL A 75 23.00 13.23 -3.56
C VAL A 75 23.04 11.83 -4.19
N ILE A 76 24.02 11.55 -5.06
CA ILE A 76 24.08 10.28 -5.80
C ILE A 76 24.12 9.08 -4.85
N PRO A 77 24.96 9.07 -3.78
CA PRO A 77 24.92 7.99 -2.80
C PRO A 77 23.54 7.80 -2.15
N ALA A 78 22.80 8.88 -1.88
CA ALA A 78 21.46 8.78 -1.30
C ALA A 78 20.44 8.18 -2.28
N VAL A 79 20.51 8.52 -3.58
CA VAL A 79 19.67 7.93 -4.62
C VAL A 79 19.99 6.45 -4.80
N GLU A 80 21.27 6.09 -4.82
CA GLU A 80 21.70 4.70 -4.94
C GLU A 80 21.29 3.87 -3.71
N GLN A 81 21.50 4.38 -2.50
CA GLN A 81 21.03 3.73 -1.28
C GLN A 81 19.51 3.61 -1.25
N LEU A 82 18.76 4.55 -1.85
CA LEU A 82 17.31 4.46 -1.98
C LEU A 82 16.89 3.34 -2.93
N ARG A 83 17.64 3.10 -4.01
CA ARG A 83 17.43 1.95 -4.91
C ARG A 83 17.66 0.64 -4.17
N GLU A 84 18.71 0.54 -3.37
CA GLU A 84 18.99 -0.62 -2.51
C GLU A 84 17.89 -0.84 -1.47
N ASN A 85 17.41 0.22 -0.81
CA ASN A 85 16.34 0.14 0.20
C ASN A 85 14.95 -0.18 -0.36
N VAL A 86 14.74 -0.04 -1.66
CA VAL A 86 13.49 -0.41 -2.34
C VAL A 86 13.63 -1.74 -3.08
N HIS A 87 14.87 -2.21 -3.30
CA HIS A 87 15.14 -3.46 -3.96
C HIS A 87 14.53 -4.63 -3.18
N VAL A 88 13.74 -5.42 -3.89
CA VAL A 88 13.28 -6.72 -3.42
C VAL A 88 13.89 -7.78 -4.35
N PRO A 89 14.68 -8.73 -3.84
CA PRO A 89 15.30 -9.76 -4.67
C PRO A 89 14.28 -10.47 -5.57
N GLY A 90 14.61 -10.67 -6.86
CA GLY A 90 13.69 -11.31 -7.80
C GLY A 90 12.56 -10.42 -8.32
N ARG A 91 12.20 -9.35 -7.60
CA ARG A 91 11.29 -8.30 -8.08
C ARG A 91 12.04 -7.07 -8.62
N GLY A 92 13.27 -6.85 -8.17
CA GLY A 92 14.11 -5.72 -8.53
C GLY A 92 13.76 -4.45 -7.76
N THR A 93 14.28 -3.33 -8.24
CA THR A 93 13.97 -1.98 -7.73
C THR A 93 13.30 -1.13 -8.81
N TRP A 94 12.96 0.12 -8.50
CA TRP A 94 12.28 1.04 -9.40
C TRP A 94 13.11 1.45 -10.63
N PHE A 95 12.43 1.65 -11.76
CA PHE A 95 13.00 2.28 -12.96
C PHE A 95 12.89 3.81 -12.90
N THR A 96 11.78 4.31 -12.33
CA THR A 96 11.60 5.74 -12.03
C THR A 96 11.14 5.91 -10.59
N ALA A 97 11.69 6.87 -9.87
CA ALA A 97 11.18 7.32 -8.58
C ALA A 97 10.65 8.75 -8.71
N THR A 98 9.59 9.08 -7.99
CA THR A 98 9.06 10.44 -7.89
C THR A 98 9.14 10.88 -6.45
N VAL A 99 9.99 11.86 -6.18
CA VAL A 99 10.08 12.56 -4.90
C VAL A 99 9.18 13.79 -4.96
N VAL A 100 8.36 13.99 -3.94
CA VAL A 100 7.48 15.16 -3.84
C VAL A 100 7.91 15.98 -2.64
N ILE A 101 8.19 17.25 -2.88
CA ILE A 101 8.52 18.25 -1.85
C ILE A 101 7.34 19.22 -1.78
N LEU A 102 6.76 19.37 -0.60
CA LEU A 102 5.72 20.36 -0.33
C LEU A 102 6.34 21.50 0.49
N ALA A 103 6.00 22.74 0.17
CA ALA A 103 6.41 23.92 0.93
C ALA A 103 5.17 24.65 1.48
N GLU A 104 5.22 25.01 2.76
CA GLU A 104 4.14 25.71 3.46
C GLU A 104 4.73 26.79 4.37
N GLY A 105 4.09 27.97 4.47
CA GLY A 105 4.52 29.01 5.42
C GLY A 105 5.56 30.01 4.88
N TRP A 106 5.53 30.32 3.58
CA TRP A 106 6.37 31.38 2.99
C TRP A 106 6.30 32.70 3.79
N PRO A 107 7.41 33.46 3.92
CA PRO A 107 8.67 33.33 3.17
C PRO A 107 9.69 32.31 3.71
N GLU A 108 9.47 31.75 4.90
CA GLU A 108 10.35 30.75 5.54
C GLU A 108 9.63 29.39 5.63
N PRO A 109 9.52 28.63 4.52
CA PRO A 109 8.63 27.49 4.48
C PRO A 109 9.16 26.28 5.26
N THR A 110 8.23 25.53 5.86
CA THR A 110 8.48 24.15 6.29
C THR A 110 8.33 23.21 5.09
N HIS A 111 9.22 22.23 4.99
CA HIS A 111 9.25 21.28 3.87
C HIS A 111 8.82 19.89 4.32
N ARG A 112 7.91 19.26 3.58
CA ARG A 112 7.58 17.83 3.71
C ARG A 112 7.98 17.08 2.47
N ILE A 113 8.66 15.97 2.64
CA ILE A 113 9.23 15.19 1.53
C ILE A 113 8.66 13.78 1.56
N GLY A 114 8.12 13.33 0.43
CA GLY A 114 7.61 11.97 0.22
C GLY A 114 8.14 11.37 -1.08
N GLY A 115 7.92 10.07 -1.28
CA GLY A 115 8.42 9.37 -2.47
C GLY A 115 7.50 8.25 -2.93
N THR A 116 7.32 8.12 -4.24
CA THR A 116 6.69 6.99 -4.91
C THR A 116 7.66 6.35 -5.89
N TYR A 117 7.45 5.07 -6.21
CA TYR A 117 8.39 4.25 -6.96
C TYR A 117 7.65 3.48 -8.04
N ASP A 118 8.07 3.64 -9.28
CA ASP A 118 7.54 2.90 -10.43
C ASP A 118 8.54 1.82 -10.83
N LEU A 119 8.14 0.56 -10.63
CA LEU A 119 8.94 -0.62 -10.93
C LEU A 119 8.67 -1.16 -12.34
N ASP A 120 7.60 -0.73 -13.00
CA ASP A 120 7.08 -1.43 -14.16
C ASP A 120 6.87 -0.51 -15.37
N GLY A 121 6.72 0.80 -15.17
CA GLY A 121 6.60 1.78 -16.24
C GLY A 121 7.90 2.00 -17.01
N GLU A 122 7.77 2.17 -18.33
CA GLU A 122 8.87 2.53 -19.21
C GLU A 122 9.34 3.97 -18.90
N PRO A 123 10.64 4.18 -18.60
CA PRO A 123 11.17 5.52 -18.34
C PRO A 123 10.99 6.45 -19.54
N ARG A 124 10.29 7.55 -19.34
CA ARG A 124 10.11 8.57 -20.36
C ARG A 124 11.39 9.35 -20.61
N GLN A 125 11.57 9.84 -21.83
CA GLN A 125 12.59 10.85 -22.15
C GLN A 125 12.20 12.20 -21.54
N TRP A 126 13.16 12.88 -20.92
CA TRP A 126 12.98 14.18 -20.25
C TRP A 126 13.74 15.30 -20.94
N GLY A 127 14.87 15.01 -21.58
CA GLY A 127 15.68 15.98 -22.29
C GLY A 127 16.48 15.34 -23.42
N THR A 128 17.79 15.60 -23.45
CA THR A 128 18.69 15.19 -24.53
C THR A 128 19.34 13.82 -24.32
N GLU A 129 18.97 13.08 -23.26
CA GLU A 129 19.55 11.78 -22.93
C GLU A 129 19.12 10.65 -23.89
N GLY A 130 18.17 10.93 -24.78
CA GLY A 130 17.60 9.95 -25.70
C GLY A 130 16.61 9.01 -25.02
N PRO A 131 16.00 8.09 -25.80
CA PRO A 131 15.09 7.08 -25.25
C PRO A 131 15.84 6.10 -24.36
N PHE A 132 15.12 5.47 -23.43
CA PHE A 132 15.65 4.37 -22.62
C PHE A 132 16.02 3.19 -23.54
N THR A 133 17.17 2.57 -23.33
CA THR A 133 17.73 1.57 -24.25
C THR A 133 17.76 0.16 -23.65
N ALA A 134 17.93 -0.87 -24.50
CA ALA A 134 18.12 -2.23 -24.02
C ALA A 134 19.36 -2.38 -23.11
N GLN A 135 20.40 -1.56 -23.33
CA GLN A 135 21.58 -1.53 -22.47
C GLN A 135 21.29 -0.96 -21.09
N ASP A 136 20.38 0.02 -20.99
CA ASP A 136 19.93 0.54 -19.69
C ASP A 136 19.14 -0.52 -18.91
N VAL A 137 18.29 -1.29 -19.61
CA VAL A 137 17.58 -2.43 -19.01
C VAL A 137 18.57 -3.48 -18.52
N LEU A 138 19.56 -3.84 -19.35
CA LEU A 138 20.60 -4.80 -18.99
C LEU A 138 21.33 -4.35 -17.72
N ALA A 139 21.89 -3.14 -17.71
CA ALA A 139 22.62 -2.60 -16.55
C ALA A 139 21.75 -2.53 -15.28
N HIS A 140 20.45 -2.23 -15.43
CA HIS A 140 19.52 -2.24 -14.30
C HIS A 140 19.31 -3.65 -13.75
N LEU A 141 19.10 -4.64 -14.62
CA LEU A 141 18.83 -6.02 -14.22
C LEU A 141 20.09 -6.77 -13.77
N GLU A 142 21.29 -6.38 -14.21
CA GLU A 142 22.55 -6.90 -13.68
C GLU A 142 22.71 -6.57 -12.19
N ARG A 143 22.28 -5.37 -11.79
CA ARG A 143 22.37 -4.92 -10.40
C ARG A 143 21.15 -5.29 -9.56
N PHE A 144 19.96 -5.20 -10.13
CA PHE A 144 18.68 -5.48 -9.47
C PHE A 144 17.91 -6.58 -10.20
N PRO A 145 18.43 -7.82 -10.14
CA PRO A 145 17.97 -8.90 -10.99
C PRO A 145 16.53 -9.29 -10.66
N ARG A 146 15.79 -9.65 -11.72
CA ARG A 146 14.37 -9.99 -11.67
C ARG A 146 14.09 -11.39 -12.17
N THR A 147 13.03 -12.01 -11.66
CA THR A 147 12.46 -13.22 -12.26
C THR A 147 11.78 -12.88 -13.58
N ARG A 148 11.61 -13.88 -14.44
CA ARG A 148 11.02 -13.69 -15.78
C ARG A 148 9.65 -13.00 -15.76
N ALA A 149 8.85 -13.27 -14.73
CA ALA A 149 7.50 -12.75 -14.54
C ALA A 149 7.47 -11.29 -14.07
N ARG A 150 8.58 -10.76 -13.57
CA ARG A 150 8.71 -9.39 -13.04
C ARG A 150 9.45 -8.44 -13.97
N ILE A 151 9.93 -8.91 -15.11
CA ILE A 151 10.49 -8.05 -16.14
C ILE A 151 9.31 -7.51 -16.97
N PRO A 152 9.12 -6.18 -17.06
CA PRO A 152 8.01 -5.60 -17.82
C PRO A 152 8.06 -5.96 -19.30
N ALA A 153 6.89 -6.03 -19.94
CA ALA A 153 6.75 -6.40 -21.34
C ALA A 153 7.57 -5.50 -22.29
N TRP A 154 7.57 -4.18 -22.04
CA TRP A 154 8.34 -3.22 -22.84
C TRP A 154 9.85 -3.49 -22.78
N ALA A 155 10.36 -3.90 -21.62
CA ALA A 155 11.80 -4.14 -21.42
C ALA A 155 12.26 -5.39 -22.16
N LEU A 156 11.42 -6.43 -22.17
CA LEU A 156 11.64 -7.66 -22.94
C LEU A 156 11.60 -7.41 -24.43
N GLU A 157 10.63 -6.62 -24.89
CA GLU A 157 10.49 -6.25 -26.29
C GLU A 157 11.68 -5.40 -26.76
N LEU A 158 12.13 -4.46 -25.93
CA LEU A 158 13.30 -3.62 -26.19
C LEU A 158 14.57 -4.46 -26.34
N ALA A 159 14.80 -5.39 -25.40
CA ALA A 159 15.93 -6.30 -25.43
C ALA A 159 15.89 -7.24 -26.65
N ARG A 160 14.72 -7.78 -26.97
CA ARG A 160 14.51 -8.62 -28.16
C ARG A 160 14.78 -7.86 -29.46
N ARG A 161 14.30 -6.62 -29.56
CA ARG A 161 14.51 -5.75 -30.73
C ARG A 161 15.99 -5.46 -30.97
N ASP A 162 16.72 -5.20 -29.89
CA ASP A 162 18.12 -4.77 -29.95
C ASP A 162 19.12 -5.95 -29.81
N GLY A 163 18.61 -7.19 -29.74
CA GLY A 163 19.44 -8.41 -29.66
C GLY A 163 20.22 -8.56 -28.35
N VAL A 164 19.71 -8.00 -27.25
CA VAL A 164 20.35 -8.03 -25.92
C VAL A 164 19.75 -9.16 -25.09
N GLU A 165 20.59 -10.00 -24.51
CA GLU A 165 20.17 -10.99 -23.52
C GLU A 165 20.10 -10.35 -22.14
N LEU A 166 18.94 -10.44 -21.49
CA LEU A 166 18.76 -9.92 -20.14
C LEU A 166 19.07 -11.00 -19.10
N PRO A 167 19.72 -10.67 -17.97
CA PRO A 167 19.85 -11.60 -16.86
C PRO A 167 18.47 -11.83 -16.23
N VAL A 168 18.07 -13.09 -16.15
CA VAL A 168 16.79 -13.50 -15.58
C VAL A 168 17.05 -14.49 -14.45
N LEU A 169 16.53 -14.19 -13.27
CA LEU A 169 16.59 -15.13 -12.15
C LEU A 169 15.64 -16.29 -12.37
N ALA A 170 16.05 -17.45 -11.85
CA ALA A 170 15.22 -18.63 -11.82
C ALA A 170 13.87 -18.33 -11.14
N PRO A 171 12.77 -18.93 -11.61
CA PRO A 171 11.51 -18.91 -10.87
C PRO A 171 11.75 -19.36 -9.43
N GLY A 172 11.24 -18.61 -8.44
CA GLY A 172 11.45 -18.92 -7.02
C GLY A 172 12.54 -18.09 -6.32
N ALA A 173 13.33 -17.29 -7.05
CA ALA A 173 14.41 -16.49 -6.45
C ALA A 173 13.89 -15.39 -5.50
N GLU A 174 12.65 -14.91 -5.69
CA GLU A 174 11.98 -13.99 -4.74
C GLU A 174 11.88 -14.61 -3.33
N GLN A 175 11.61 -15.92 -3.25
CA GLN A 175 11.49 -16.67 -1.99
C GLN A 175 12.85 -16.99 -1.33
N GLN A 176 13.96 -16.95 -2.07
CA GLN A 176 15.32 -17.13 -1.51
C GLN A 176 15.89 -15.81 -0.97
N ALA A 177 15.50 -14.69 -1.58
CA ALA A 177 15.84 -13.31 -1.21
C ALA A 177 15.37 -12.85 0.18
N ASP A 178 14.19 -13.35 0.54
CA ASP A 178 13.51 -13.15 1.81
C ASP A 178 13.46 -14.50 2.52
N PRO A 179 14.54 -14.92 3.21
CA PRO A 179 14.66 -16.26 3.78
C PRO A 179 13.58 -16.55 4.82
N GLU A 180 12.98 -15.52 5.39
CA GLU A 180 11.86 -15.66 6.32
C GLU A 180 10.52 -15.77 5.59
N GLY A 181 10.42 -15.33 4.33
CA GLY A 181 9.22 -15.42 3.50
C GLY A 181 8.09 -14.53 4.02
N VAL A 182 8.39 -13.28 4.37
CA VAL A 182 7.46 -12.31 4.95
C VAL A 182 6.41 -11.89 3.93
N VAL A 183 5.13 -12.10 4.26
CA VAL A 183 4.00 -11.74 3.40
C VAL A 183 3.31 -10.44 3.82
N ASN A 184 3.53 -9.99 5.05
CA ASN A 184 2.93 -8.75 5.57
C ASN A 184 3.83 -8.07 6.61
N PRO A 185 4.75 -7.19 6.15
CA PRO A 185 5.70 -6.53 7.04
C PRO A 185 5.03 -5.57 8.04
N LEU A 186 3.87 -5.00 7.70
CA LEU A 186 3.16 -4.08 8.59
C LEU A 186 2.47 -4.83 9.75
N VAL A 187 1.83 -5.96 9.47
CA VAL A 187 1.29 -6.81 10.54
C VAL A 187 2.42 -7.32 11.42
N ARG A 188 3.54 -7.75 10.82
CA ARG A 188 4.71 -8.19 11.60
C ARG A 188 5.25 -7.12 12.53
N ALA A 189 5.44 -5.91 12.03
CA ALA A 189 5.90 -4.79 12.86
C ALA A 189 4.89 -4.43 13.98
N ALA A 190 3.58 -4.53 13.70
CA ALA A 190 2.55 -4.33 14.71
C ALA A 190 2.59 -5.43 15.79
N VAL A 191 2.78 -6.68 15.40
CA VAL A 191 2.94 -7.83 16.29
C VAL A 191 4.19 -7.66 17.16
N ASP A 192 5.33 -7.26 16.59
CA ASP A 192 6.56 -6.98 17.35
C ASP A 192 6.37 -5.88 18.39
N ARG A 193 5.64 -4.83 18.03
CA ARG A 193 5.28 -3.76 18.96
C ARG A 193 4.36 -4.26 20.07
N PHE A 194 3.36 -5.08 19.73
CA PHE A 194 2.45 -5.68 20.70
C PHE A 194 3.21 -6.57 21.69
N VAL A 195 4.11 -7.43 21.21
CA VAL A 195 4.94 -8.30 22.06
C VAL A 195 5.83 -7.48 23.00
N SER A 196 6.41 -6.38 22.49
CA SER A 196 7.29 -5.51 23.28
C SER A 196 6.56 -4.68 24.33
N ALA A 197 5.33 -4.25 24.04
CA ALA A 197 4.50 -3.44 24.93
C ALA A 197 3.01 -3.77 24.73
N PRO A 198 2.50 -4.84 25.37
CA PRO A 198 1.13 -5.28 25.17
C PRO A 198 0.14 -4.29 25.79
N ASP A 199 -0.65 -3.64 24.95
CA ASP A 199 -1.79 -2.82 25.37
C ASP A 199 -2.93 -2.90 24.33
N ASN A 200 -4.10 -2.34 24.68
CA ASN A 200 -5.25 -2.33 23.79
C ASN A 200 -4.96 -1.60 22.47
N LYS A 201 -4.12 -0.56 22.48
CA LYS A 201 -3.82 0.22 21.28
C LYS A 201 -2.91 -0.56 20.33
N ALA A 202 -1.92 -1.28 20.85
CA ALA A 202 -1.05 -2.18 20.11
C ALA A 202 -1.84 -3.35 19.52
N MET A 203 -2.82 -3.89 20.26
CA MET A 203 -3.75 -4.90 19.74
C MET A 203 -4.60 -4.35 18.59
N ILE A 204 -5.18 -3.15 18.76
CA ILE A 204 -5.95 -2.49 17.70
C ILE A 204 -5.07 -2.23 16.47
N GLU A 205 -3.80 -1.86 16.66
CA GLU A 205 -2.84 -1.68 15.56
C GLU A 205 -2.62 -2.99 14.79
N VAL A 206 -2.49 -4.15 15.45
CA VAL A 206 -2.40 -5.44 14.76
C VAL A 206 -3.66 -5.71 13.92
N VAL A 207 -4.85 -5.54 14.51
CA VAL A 207 -6.12 -5.70 13.79
C VAL A 207 -6.23 -4.74 12.60
N ARG A 208 -5.82 -3.48 12.79
CA ARG A 208 -5.81 -2.44 11.75
C ARG A 208 -4.93 -2.82 10.57
N GLN A 209 -3.74 -3.37 10.81
CA GLN A 209 -2.85 -3.82 9.75
C GLN A 209 -3.37 -5.07 9.03
N CYS A 210 -4.11 -5.94 9.73
CA CYS A 210 -4.80 -7.09 9.11
C CYS A 210 -6.01 -6.69 8.23
N MET A 211 -6.41 -5.41 8.20
CA MET A 211 -7.45 -4.92 7.28
C MET A 211 -7.00 -4.86 5.82
N ALA A 212 -5.72 -5.17 5.52
CA ALA A 212 -5.22 -5.33 4.17
C ALA A 212 -4.00 -6.28 4.11
N GLY A 213 -3.56 -6.59 2.90
CA GLY A 213 -2.46 -7.51 2.66
C GLY A 213 -2.86 -8.97 2.88
N SER A 214 -1.85 -9.81 3.10
CA SER A 214 -2.03 -11.26 3.19
C SER A 214 -1.48 -11.82 4.50
N LEU A 215 -1.94 -13.00 4.87
CA LEU A 215 -1.34 -13.86 5.89
C LEU A 215 -1.09 -15.24 5.29
N LEU A 216 -0.22 -16.02 5.91
CA LEU A 216 -0.02 -17.42 5.61
C LEU A 216 -0.82 -18.26 6.59
N LEU A 217 -1.46 -19.30 6.07
CA LEU A 217 -2.14 -20.34 6.84
C LEU A 217 -1.39 -21.66 6.64
N ASP A 218 -1.12 -22.38 7.71
CA ASP A 218 -0.67 -23.77 7.62
C ASP A 218 -1.89 -24.65 7.30
N VAL A 219 -1.87 -25.23 6.12
CA VAL A 219 -2.93 -26.10 5.59
C VAL A 219 -2.42 -27.54 5.37
N THR A 220 -1.34 -27.94 6.04
CA THR A 220 -0.70 -29.25 5.86
C THR A 220 -1.64 -30.44 6.06
N ALA A 221 -2.65 -30.30 6.93
CA ALA A 221 -3.64 -31.34 7.19
C ALA A 221 -4.80 -31.38 6.17
N SER A 222 -4.75 -30.55 5.12
CA SER A 222 -5.78 -30.44 4.08
C SER A 222 -5.69 -31.55 3.04
N ASP A 223 -6.82 -31.83 2.40
CA ASP A 223 -6.87 -32.63 1.19
C ASP A 223 -6.99 -31.67 0.00
N LEU A 224 -5.90 -31.52 -0.79
CA LEU A 224 -5.81 -30.55 -1.86
C LEU A 224 -5.93 -31.25 -3.22
N VAL A 225 -6.96 -30.88 -3.98
CA VAL A 225 -7.18 -31.36 -5.34
C VAL A 225 -6.89 -30.20 -6.29
N ALA A 226 -6.04 -30.40 -7.29
CA ALA A 226 -5.73 -29.35 -8.25
C ALA A 226 -6.97 -28.93 -9.05
N GLY A 227 -7.11 -27.64 -9.32
CA GLY A 227 -8.21 -27.10 -10.12
C GLY A 227 -8.06 -27.45 -11.62
N PRO A 228 -9.18 -27.43 -12.37
CA PRO A 228 -9.15 -27.71 -13.81
C PRO A 228 -8.33 -26.70 -14.63
N GLY A 229 -8.01 -25.52 -14.06
CA GLY A 229 -7.14 -24.50 -14.65
C GLY A 229 -5.67 -24.59 -14.19
N GLY A 230 -5.29 -25.61 -13.41
CA GLY A 230 -3.96 -25.76 -12.83
C GLY A 230 -3.75 -25.00 -11.53
N GLU A 231 -4.82 -24.54 -10.88
CA GLU A 231 -4.74 -23.94 -9.55
C GLU A 231 -4.28 -24.96 -8.50
N ALA A 232 -3.43 -24.53 -7.56
CA ALA A 232 -2.95 -25.38 -6.47
C ALA A 232 -4.05 -25.85 -5.51
N VAL A 233 -5.17 -25.13 -5.46
CA VAL A 233 -6.35 -25.46 -4.65
C VAL A 233 -7.58 -25.35 -5.54
N GLY A 234 -8.07 -26.49 -6.01
CA GLY A 234 -9.29 -26.63 -6.79
C GLY A 234 -10.54 -26.74 -5.91
N PRO A 235 -11.74 -26.67 -6.49
CA PRO A 235 -13.02 -26.61 -5.77
C PRO A 235 -13.35 -27.87 -4.97
N GLU A 236 -12.74 -29.02 -5.29
CA GLU A 236 -12.91 -30.28 -4.56
C GLU A 236 -11.97 -30.40 -3.35
N SER A 237 -11.08 -29.43 -3.13
CA SER A 237 -10.17 -29.42 -1.99
C SER A 237 -10.92 -29.23 -0.67
N THR A 238 -10.56 -30.00 0.35
CA THR A 238 -11.02 -29.80 1.72
C THR A 238 -9.91 -29.15 2.54
N LEU A 239 -10.04 -27.85 2.79
CA LEU A 239 -9.07 -27.07 3.56
C LEU A 239 -9.22 -27.33 5.07
N ARG A 240 -8.11 -27.66 5.72
CA ARG A 240 -7.95 -27.76 7.17
C ARG A 240 -6.81 -26.85 7.59
N VAL A 241 -7.17 -25.72 8.19
CA VAL A 241 -6.22 -24.74 8.74
C VAL A 241 -5.76 -25.21 10.11
N GLN A 242 -4.49 -25.00 10.43
CA GLN A 242 -3.95 -25.32 11.74
C GLN A 242 -4.67 -24.57 12.87
N THR A 243 -5.07 -25.33 13.88
CA THR A 243 -5.71 -24.84 15.10
C THR A 243 -4.85 -25.16 16.32
N LEU A 244 -4.80 -24.25 17.29
CA LEU A 244 -4.11 -24.44 18.56
C LEU A 244 -5.15 -24.69 19.66
N GLY A 245 -4.95 -25.75 20.42
CA GLY A 245 -5.74 -26.03 21.63
C GLY A 245 -5.08 -25.42 22.84
N GLU A 246 -5.84 -24.68 23.64
CA GLU A 246 -5.34 -24.00 24.83
C GLU A 246 -5.69 -24.78 26.11
N PRO A 247 -4.93 -24.61 27.21
CA PRO A 247 -5.22 -25.26 28.50
C PRO A 247 -6.59 -24.89 29.08
N ASP A 248 -7.14 -23.74 28.71
CA ASP A 248 -8.47 -23.26 29.12
C ASP A 248 -9.62 -23.89 28.30
N GLY A 249 -9.29 -24.78 27.34
CA GLY A 249 -10.26 -25.44 26.46
C GLY A 249 -10.67 -24.62 25.24
N THR A 250 -10.17 -23.39 25.10
CA THR A 250 -10.41 -22.56 23.91
C THR A 250 -9.62 -23.05 22.71
N ARG A 251 -10.08 -22.67 21.52
CA ARG A 251 -9.41 -23.00 20.25
C ARG A 251 -9.02 -21.74 19.50
N SER A 252 -7.78 -21.71 19.02
CA SER A 252 -7.25 -20.59 18.26
C SER A 252 -6.96 -21.00 16.81
N LEU A 253 -7.32 -20.17 15.84
CA LEU A 253 -6.76 -20.26 14.49
C LEU A 253 -5.32 -19.74 14.50
N ALA A 254 -4.41 -20.45 13.85
CA ALA A 254 -3.04 -19.97 13.65
C ALA A 254 -2.90 -19.29 12.28
N ALA A 255 -2.26 -18.12 12.27
CA ALA A 255 -1.86 -17.44 11.04
C ALA A 255 -0.45 -16.87 11.19
N TYR A 256 0.21 -16.64 10.05
CA TYR A 256 1.62 -16.29 10.03
C TYR A 256 1.90 -15.10 9.13
N THR A 257 2.79 -14.22 9.58
CA THR A 257 3.31 -13.12 8.77
C THR A 257 4.49 -13.55 7.91
N SER A 258 5.09 -14.72 8.18
CA SER A 258 6.26 -15.24 7.47
C SER A 258 6.27 -16.77 7.38
N ALA A 259 6.93 -17.32 6.36
CA ALA A 259 7.11 -18.77 6.21
C ALA A 259 8.00 -19.35 7.32
N ALA A 260 8.98 -18.60 7.82
CA ALA A 260 9.83 -19.02 8.93
C ALA A 260 9.07 -19.19 10.24
N GLU A 261 8.14 -18.29 10.58
CA GLU A 261 7.27 -18.46 11.76
C GLU A 261 6.39 -19.70 11.64
N ALA A 262 5.86 -19.97 10.43
CA ALA A 262 5.06 -21.16 10.18
C ALA A 262 5.90 -22.45 10.28
N GLN A 263 7.11 -22.48 9.71
CA GLN A 263 8.03 -23.61 9.81
C GLN A 263 8.40 -23.88 11.27
N ALA A 264 8.73 -22.83 12.05
CA ALA A 264 9.09 -23.02 13.44
C ALA A 264 7.92 -23.53 14.30
N MET A 265 6.68 -23.15 13.97
CA MET A 265 5.51 -23.73 14.62
C MET A 265 5.30 -25.19 14.20
N PHE A 266 5.50 -25.49 12.91
CA PHE A 266 5.40 -26.85 12.37
C PHE A 266 6.39 -27.80 13.06
N ASP A 267 7.65 -27.39 13.21
CA ASP A 267 8.74 -28.17 13.81
C ASP A 267 8.44 -28.57 15.27
N ARG A 268 7.70 -27.75 16.02
CA ARG A 268 7.27 -28.07 17.40
C ARG A 268 6.36 -29.29 17.47
N HIS A 269 5.57 -29.52 16.42
CA HIS A 269 4.60 -30.62 16.36
C HIS A 269 5.08 -31.79 15.50
N HIS A 270 6.15 -31.60 14.73
CA HIS A 270 6.73 -32.61 13.83
C HIS A 270 8.26 -32.71 14.04
N PRO A 271 8.70 -33.25 15.19
CA PRO A 271 10.13 -33.37 15.52
C PRO A 271 10.91 -34.26 14.53
N ASP A 272 10.21 -35.13 13.81
CA ASP A 272 10.77 -35.99 12.76
C ASP A 272 11.14 -35.22 11.48
N GLY A 273 10.84 -33.91 11.43
CA GLY A 273 11.13 -33.01 10.33
C GLY A 273 10.02 -32.95 9.28
N GLY A 274 10.15 -32.00 8.35
CA GLY A 274 9.18 -31.78 7.28
C GLY A 274 9.07 -30.30 6.91
N LYS A 275 8.13 -29.97 6.02
CA LYS A 275 7.79 -28.59 5.66
C LYS A 275 6.29 -28.42 5.68
N PRO A 276 5.77 -27.31 6.24
CA PRO A 276 4.34 -27.04 6.19
C PRO A 276 3.92 -26.71 4.77
N VAL A 277 2.68 -27.07 4.43
CA VAL A 277 1.99 -26.59 3.22
C VAL A 277 1.33 -25.26 3.57
N LEU A 278 1.84 -24.17 3.00
CA LEU A 278 1.38 -22.82 3.32
C LEU A 278 0.45 -22.27 2.24
N LEU A 279 -0.73 -21.82 2.66
CA LEU A 279 -1.66 -21.08 1.82
C LEU A 279 -1.54 -19.59 2.12
N ARG A 280 -1.23 -18.79 1.09
CA ARG A 280 -1.32 -17.33 1.19
C ARG A 280 -2.76 -16.89 0.98
N GLU A 281 -3.30 -16.18 1.95
CA GLU A 281 -4.70 -15.76 1.95
C GLU A 281 -4.82 -14.28 2.31
N SER A 282 -5.89 -13.62 1.88
CA SER A 282 -6.20 -12.25 2.31
C SER A 282 -6.33 -12.19 3.83
N ALA A 283 -5.65 -11.23 4.48
CA ALA A 283 -5.71 -11.07 5.93
C ALA A 283 -7.16 -10.80 6.40
N VAL A 284 -7.94 -10.04 5.63
CA VAL A 284 -9.37 -9.80 5.88
C VAL A 284 -10.17 -11.09 5.77
N LYS A 285 -9.83 -11.99 4.83
CA LYS A 285 -10.50 -13.29 4.71
C LYS A 285 -10.19 -14.19 5.91
N VAL A 286 -8.95 -14.17 6.42
CA VAL A 286 -8.58 -14.90 7.65
C VAL A 286 -9.36 -14.38 8.86
N LEU A 287 -9.49 -13.05 9.01
CA LEU A 287 -10.32 -12.46 10.05
C LEU A 287 -11.79 -12.87 9.92
N LYS A 288 -12.31 -12.89 8.69
CA LYS A 288 -13.66 -13.36 8.41
C LYS A 288 -13.86 -14.84 8.78
N MET A 289 -12.87 -15.70 8.53
CA MET A 289 -12.94 -17.10 8.94
C MET A 289 -13.12 -17.25 10.45
N LEU A 290 -12.43 -16.45 11.26
CA LEU A 290 -12.63 -16.44 12.72
C LEU A 290 -14.04 -15.92 13.09
N ALA A 291 -14.50 -14.85 12.44
CA ALA A 291 -15.78 -14.24 12.74
C ALA A 291 -16.98 -15.14 12.37
N ASP A 292 -16.86 -15.92 11.29
CA ASP A 292 -17.93 -16.76 10.76
C ASP A 292 -17.96 -18.16 11.39
N ASP A 293 -16.83 -18.66 11.92
CA ASP A 293 -16.75 -20.00 12.52
C ASP A 293 -16.72 -19.96 14.06
N PRO A 294 -17.83 -20.32 14.72
CA PRO A 294 -17.93 -20.30 16.18
C PRO A 294 -17.07 -21.37 16.89
N GLN A 295 -16.39 -22.25 16.15
CA GLN A 295 -15.49 -23.24 16.73
C GLN A 295 -14.15 -22.66 17.21
N HIS A 296 -13.81 -21.43 16.81
CA HIS A 296 -12.51 -20.80 17.10
C HIS A 296 -12.68 -19.52 17.90
N ASP A 297 -12.18 -19.46 19.12
CA ASP A 297 -12.35 -18.34 20.04
C ASP A 297 -11.37 -17.20 19.75
N HIS A 298 -10.23 -17.51 19.13
CA HIS A 298 -9.15 -16.56 18.87
C HIS A 298 -8.48 -16.76 17.51
N LEU A 299 -7.81 -15.71 17.03
CA LEU A 299 -6.78 -15.77 16.01
C LEU A 299 -5.45 -15.48 16.71
N VAL A 300 -4.46 -16.34 16.53
CA VAL A 300 -3.09 -16.12 17.01
C VAL A 300 -2.20 -15.93 15.80
N ILE A 301 -1.59 -14.74 15.70
CA ILE A 301 -0.62 -14.40 14.66
C ILE A 301 0.78 -14.68 15.19
N ASP A 302 1.61 -15.36 14.39
CA ASP A 302 3.00 -15.76 14.69
C ASP A 302 3.16 -16.50 16.04
N PRO A 303 2.40 -17.60 16.28
CA PRO A 303 2.38 -18.33 17.54
C PRO A 303 3.73 -18.96 17.95
N ALA A 304 4.67 -19.12 17.02
CA ALA A 304 5.96 -19.71 17.35
C ALA A 304 6.76 -18.77 18.27
N HIS A 305 7.10 -17.56 17.81
CA HIS A 305 8.00 -16.69 18.58
C HIS A 305 7.36 -15.36 18.99
N ARG A 306 6.39 -14.86 18.23
CA ARG A 306 5.89 -13.48 18.29
C ARG A 306 4.36 -13.48 18.38
N GLY A 307 3.82 -14.17 19.37
CA GLY A 307 2.38 -14.42 19.45
C GLY A 307 1.55 -13.18 19.76
N CYS A 308 0.67 -12.77 18.84
CA CYS A 308 -0.41 -11.83 19.12
C CYS A 308 -1.77 -12.56 19.07
N ARG A 309 -2.42 -12.72 20.23
CA ARG A 309 -3.73 -13.37 20.37
C ARG A 309 -4.85 -12.34 20.30
N ILE A 310 -5.68 -12.43 19.26
CA ILE A 310 -6.83 -11.57 19.00
C ILE A 310 -8.11 -12.36 19.29
N SER A 311 -9.01 -11.85 20.12
CA SER A 311 -10.26 -12.54 20.42
C SER A 311 -11.30 -12.38 19.31
N ARG A 312 -12.19 -13.37 19.14
CA ARG A 312 -13.29 -13.30 18.19
C ARG A 312 -14.13 -12.03 18.33
N PRO A 313 -14.54 -11.57 19.54
CA PRO A 313 -15.26 -10.31 19.68
C PRO A 313 -14.52 -9.08 19.13
N GLN A 314 -13.19 -9.03 19.24
CA GLN A 314 -12.39 -7.94 18.67
C GLN A 314 -12.38 -7.99 17.14
N VAL A 315 -12.28 -9.19 16.57
CA VAL A 315 -12.35 -9.38 15.12
C VAL A 315 -13.75 -9.06 14.58
N GLU A 316 -14.80 -9.55 15.24
CA GLU A 316 -16.18 -9.24 14.89
C GLU A 316 -16.46 -7.73 14.94
N TRP A 317 -15.96 -7.03 15.95
CA TRP A 317 -16.07 -5.58 16.03
C TRP A 317 -15.46 -4.88 14.80
N ALA A 318 -14.25 -5.29 14.40
CA ALA A 318 -13.58 -4.73 13.23
C ALA A 318 -14.31 -5.07 11.92
N MET A 319 -14.84 -6.30 11.81
CA MET A 319 -15.45 -6.83 10.58
C MET A 319 -16.90 -6.39 10.37
N ARG A 320 -17.64 -6.02 11.42
CA ARG A 320 -19.02 -5.51 11.30
C ARG A 320 -19.10 -4.05 10.84
N ALA A 321 -18.04 -3.27 11.08
CA ALA A 321 -18.01 -1.87 10.69
C ALA A 321 -17.90 -1.71 9.15
N PRO A 322 -18.50 -0.66 8.55
CA PRO A 322 -18.24 -0.31 7.16
C PRO A 322 -16.75 -0.09 6.94
N ARG A 323 -16.25 -0.54 5.78
CA ARG A 323 -14.83 -0.50 5.45
C ARG A 323 -14.60 -0.31 3.95
N ASN A 324 -13.45 0.23 3.60
CA ASN A 324 -13.02 0.42 2.23
C ASN A 324 -11.71 -0.34 1.97
N ASP A 325 -11.88 -1.64 1.75
CA ASP A 325 -10.78 -2.59 1.55
C ASP A 325 -9.98 -2.25 0.28
N ALA A 326 -10.66 -1.79 -0.78
CA ALA A 326 -10.03 -1.38 -2.04
C ALA A 326 -9.09 -0.18 -1.85
N VAL A 327 -9.54 0.86 -1.16
CA VAL A 327 -8.71 2.04 -0.86
C VAL A 327 -7.54 1.66 0.05
N LYS A 328 -7.78 0.84 1.08
CA LYS A 328 -6.71 0.37 1.99
C LYS A 328 -5.65 -0.44 1.25
N ALA A 329 -6.07 -1.38 0.39
CA ALA A 329 -5.17 -2.18 -0.43
C ALA A 329 -4.38 -1.32 -1.42
N ALA A 330 -5.02 -0.38 -2.11
CA ALA A 330 -4.35 0.52 -3.04
C ALA A 330 -3.27 1.37 -2.35
N MET A 331 -3.50 1.85 -1.12
CA MET A 331 -2.47 2.57 -0.36
C MET A 331 -1.32 1.66 0.10
N LEU A 332 -1.62 0.39 0.43
CA LEU A 332 -0.59 -0.60 0.76
C LEU A 332 0.31 -0.92 -0.44
N GLU A 333 -0.29 -1.04 -1.63
CA GLU A 333 0.40 -1.28 -2.89
C GLU A 333 1.04 -0.02 -3.50
N ASN A 334 0.79 1.14 -2.88
CA ASN A 334 1.19 2.46 -3.37
C ASN A 334 0.70 2.76 -4.80
N ASN A 335 -0.53 2.34 -5.11
CA ASN A 335 -1.14 2.45 -6.42
C ASN A 335 -2.19 3.58 -6.45
N MET A 336 -1.78 4.75 -6.95
CA MET A 336 -2.65 5.94 -7.00
C MET A 336 -3.88 5.73 -7.90
N SER A 337 -3.74 5.04 -9.04
CA SER A 337 -4.86 4.82 -9.96
C SER A 337 -5.94 3.96 -9.31
N GLN A 338 -5.56 2.88 -8.62
CA GLN A 338 -6.49 2.05 -7.86
C GLN A 338 -7.07 2.79 -6.65
N LEU A 339 -6.27 3.65 -6.00
CA LEU A 339 -6.74 4.47 -4.90
C LEU A 339 -7.89 5.38 -5.34
N LEU A 340 -7.70 6.12 -6.44
CA LEU A 340 -8.72 7.01 -6.98
C LEU A 340 -9.95 6.22 -7.45
N ALA A 341 -9.76 5.08 -8.13
CA ALA A 341 -10.87 4.21 -8.53
C ALA A 341 -11.66 3.69 -7.32
N GLY A 342 -10.98 3.27 -6.25
CA GLY A 342 -11.60 2.81 -5.00
C GLY A 342 -12.33 3.90 -4.22
N LEU A 343 -11.91 5.16 -4.35
CA LEU A 343 -12.62 6.31 -3.78
C LEU A 343 -13.87 6.69 -4.58
N LEU A 344 -13.85 6.47 -5.90
CA LEU A 344 -14.95 6.80 -6.80
C LEU A 344 -15.98 5.69 -7.00
N ALA A 345 -15.66 4.46 -6.56
CA ALA A 345 -16.57 3.34 -6.72
C ALA A 345 -17.97 3.65 -6.13
N PRO A 346 -19.07 3.19 -6.76
CA PRO A 346 -20.42 3.60 -6.38
C PRO A 346 -20.79 3.31 -4.93
N ASP A 347 -20.29 2.21 -4.39
CA ASP A 347 -20.48 1.68 -3.05
C ASP A 347 -19.32 1.99 -2.10
N ALA A 348 -18.32 2.77 -2.54
CA ALA A 348 -17.21 3.18 -1.71
C ALA A 348 -17.71 3.94 -0.48
N VAL A 349 -17.21 3.55 0.69
CA VAL A 349 -17.46 4.24 1.96
C VAL A 349 -16.17 4.84 2.50
N LEU A 350 -16.30 5.92 3.27
CA LEU A 350 -15.25 6.42 4.15
C LEU A 350 -15.85 6.67 5.52
N LEU A 351 -15.01 6.57 6.54
CA LEU A 351 -15.38 6.83 7.92
C LEU A 351 -14.85 8.18 8.37
N LEU A 352 -15.59 8.83 9.26
CA LEU A 352 -15.18 10.02 9.99
C LEU A 352 -15.10 9.66 11.47
N GLY A 353 -13.96 9.97 12.09
CA GLY A 353 -13.88 10.09 13.53
C GLY A 353 -14.43 11.44 13.96
N ALA A 354 -15.32 11.47 14.93
CA ALA A 354 -15.89 12.71 15.46
C ALA A 354 -15.80 12.78 16.98
N ARG A 355 -15.51 13.98 17.51
CA ARG A 355 -15.65 14.30 18.93
C ARG A 355 -17.01 14.94 19.16
N VAL A 356 -17.73 14.48 20.17
CA VAL A 356 -18.96 15.15 20.60
C VAL A 356 -18.59 16.28 21.54
N GLN A 357 -18.81 17.52 21.12
CA GLN A 357 -18.62 18.73 21.92
C GLN A 357 -19.92 19.53 21.88
N ASP A 358 -20.49 19.82 23.05
CA ASP A 358 -21.73 20.59 23.20
C ASP A 358 -22.89 20.10 22.31
N GLY A 359 -23.02 18.77 22.19
CA GLY A 359 -24.05 18.13 21.35
C GLY A 359 -23.80 18.19 19.85
N ARG A 360 -22.65 18.73 19.41
CA ARG A 360 -22.22 18.77 18.00
C ARG A 360 -21.08 17.78 17.76
N ALA A 361 -21.17 17.05 16.65
CA ALA A 361 -20.11 16.17 16.20
C ALA A 361 -19.08 16.97 15.40
N VAL A 362 -17.87 17.11 15.94
CA VAL A 362 -16.75 17.81 15.30
C VAL A 362 -15.83 16.77 14.66
N PRO A 363 -15.60 16.80 13.33
CA PRO A 363 -14.73 15.85 12.68
C PRO A 363 -13.29 16.03 13.16
N VAL A 364 -12.53 14.94 13.16
CA VAL A 364 -11.14 14.95 13.58
C VAL A 364 -10.25 15.41 12.43
N TYR A 365 -9.35 16.33 12.75
CA TYR A 365 -8.31 16.81 11.87
C TYR A 365 -6.95 16.26 12.30
N ALA A 366 -6.03 16.17 11.35
CA ALA A 366 -4.63 15.90 11.65
C ALA A 366 -4.10 17.02 12.55
N LYS A 367 -3.24 16.65 13.52
CA LYS A 367 -2.57 17.66 14.34
C LYS A 367 -1.72 18.55 13.42
N PRO A 368 -1.88 19.88 13.48
CA PRO A 368 -0.99 20.79 12.80
C PRO A 368 0.46 20.52 13.24
N GLN A 369 1.41 20.69 12.33
CA GLN A 369 2.82 20.51 12.67
C GLN A 369 3.36 21.67 13.50
N GLU A 370 2.76 22.86 13.37
CA GLU A 370 3.08 24.04 14.17
C GLU A 370 2.14 24.15 15.37
N GLU A 371 2.71 24.39 16.54
CA GLU A 371 1.96 24.56 17.77
C GLU A 371 1.14 25.87 17.71
N GLY A 372 -0.19 25.75 17.82
CA GLY A 372 -1.13 26.88 17.74
C GLY A 372 -1.70 27.16 16.35
N ALA A 373 -1.24 26.48 15.29
CA ALA A 373 -1.85 26.61 13.96
C ALA A 373 -3.26 26.00 13.91
N ALA A 374 -4.13 26.56 13.08
CA ALA A 374 -5.45 25.97 12.86
C ALA A 374 -5.32 24.67 12.05
N PRO A 375 -5.99 23.58 12.44
CA PRO A 375 -5.97 22.33 11.68
C PRO A 375 -6.61 22.53 10.29
N ASP A 376 -5.89 22.13 9.25
CA ASP A 376 -6.32 22.31 7.85
C ASP A 376 -6.56 20.99 7.09
N THR A 377 -6.15 19.87 7.69
CA THR A 377 -6.19 18.54 7.08
C THR A 377 -7.22 17.67 7.78
N LEU A 378 -8.35 17.42 7.12
CA LEU A 378 -9.40 16.56 7.67
C LEU A 378 -9.01 15.08 7.53
N LEU A 379 -9.25 14.29 8.57
CA LEU A 379 -8.99 12.85 8.55
C LEU A 379 -10.24 12.07 8.16
N LEU A 380 -10.11 11.28 7.10
CA LEU A 380 -11.07 10.26 6.70
C LEU A 380 -10.41 8.89 6.85
N PHE A 381 -11.19 7.85 7.10
CA PHE A 381 -10.64 6.55 7.49
C PHE A 381 -11.24 5.42 6.66
N THR A 382 -10.42 4.42 6.37
CA THR A 382 -10.84 3.23 5.61
C THR A 382 -11.57 2.21 6.45
N SER A 383 -11.43 2.20 7.78
CA SER A 383 -12.08 1.22 8.67
C SER A 383 -12.11 1.70 10.13
N ALA A 384 -12.99 1.12 10.96
CA ALA A 384 -13.12 1.52 12.37
C ALA A 384 -11.83 1.31 13.20
N PRO A 385 -11.02 0.25 12.99
CA PRO A 385 -9.70 0.14 13.61
C PRO A 385 -8.77 1.35 13.37
N GLU A 386 -8.87 2.02 12.22
CA GLU A 386 -8.09 3.24 11.94
C GLU A 386 -8.47 4.42 12.84
N VAL A 387 -9.76 4.54 13.17
CA VAL A 387 -10.25 5.57 14.10
C VAL A 387 -9.86 5.21 15.53
N ALA A 388 -10.05 3.94 15.92
CA ALA A 388 -9.79 3.48 17.27
C ALA A 388 -8.31 3.54 17.67
N VAL A 389 -7.38 3.30 16.74
CA VAL A 389 -5.95 3.43 17.05
C VAL A 389 -5.55 4.90 17.28
N LEU A 390 -6.24 5.84 16.63
CA LEU A 390 -6.02 7.26 16.82
C LEU A 390 -6.49 7.66 18.23
N ASP A 391 -7.74 7.37 18.55
CA ASP A 391 -8.39 7.69 19.82
C ASP A 391 -9.67 6.85 19.99
N THR A 392 -9.70 5.99 21.00
CA THR A 392 -10.81 5.06 21.26
C THR A 392 -12.08 5.75 21.75
N THR A 393 -12.04 7.04 22.06
CA THR A 393 -13.20 7.82 22.53
C THR A 393 -13.98 8.47 21.39
N LEU A 394 -13.48 8.40 20.16
CA LEU A 394 -14.12 9.00 19.00
C LEU A 394 -15.37 8.23 18.57
N GLU A 395 -16.43 8.96 18.21
CA GLU A 395 -17.55 8.39 17.48
C GLU A 395 -17.13 8.08 16.04
N VAL A 396 -17.49 6.90 15.54
CA VAL A 396 -17.28 6.50 14.16
C VAL A 396 -18.55 6.75 13.37
N ARG A 397 -18.46 7.56 12.31
CA ARG A 397 -19.56 7.80 11.37
C ARG A 397 -19.17 7.33 9.99
N SER A 398 -20.07 6.63 9.29
CA SER A 398 -19.85 6.20 7.91
C SER A 398 -20.62 7.07 6.93
N ALA A 399 -20.01 7.34 5.78
CA ALA A 399 -20.67 8.02 4.67
C ALA A 399 -20.15 7.44 3.34
N PRO A 400 -20.93 7.55 2.26
CA PRO A 400 -20.41 7.32 0.92
C PRO A 400 -19.15 8.17 0.70
N ALA A 401 -18.10 7.58 0.09
CA ALA A 401 -16.79 8.21 -0.04
C ALA A 401 -16.89 9.59 -0.70
N ARG A 402 -17.66 9.70 -1.80
CA ARG A 402 -17.91 10.97 -2.51
C ARG A 402 -18.54 12.04 -1.61
N GLN A 403 -19.46 11.66 -0.73
CA GLN A 403 -20.10 12.58 0.22
C GLN A 403 -19.13 12.99 1.33
N ALA A 404 -18.32 12.07 1.85
CA ALA A 404 -17.31 12.36 2.85
C ALA A 404 -16.23 13.32 2.31
N LEU A 405 -15.81 13.14 1.06
CA LEU A 405 -14.85 14.02 0.38
C LEU A 405 -15.45 15.41 0.13
N ARG A 406 -16.72 15.50 -0.30
CA ARG A 406 -17.43 16.78 -0.44
C ARG A 406 -17.61 17.49 0.90
N PHE A 407 -18.00 16.77 1.94
CA PHE A 407 -18.09 17.31 3.29
C PHE A 407 -16.77 17.93 3.75
N ALA A 408 -15.62 17.33 3.41
CA ALA A 408 -14.32 17.91 3.75
C ALA A 408 -14.09 19.26 3.05
N LEU A 409 -14.49 19.40 1.78
CA LEU A 409 -14.43 20.67 1.07
C LEU A 409 -15.37 21.71 1.68
N ASP A 410 -16.60 21.32 2.00
CA ASP A 410 -17.62 22.20 2.59
C ASP A 410 -17.22 22.65 4.01
N ALA A 411 -16.51 21.80 4.75
CA ALA A 411 -15.94 22.11 6.05
C ALA A 411 -14.72 23.05 5.97
N GLY A 412 -14.27 23.40 4.77
CA GLY A 412 -13.12 24.29 4.54
C GLY A 412 -11.76 23.61 4.71
N ALA A 413 -11.69 22.28 4.69
CA ALA A 413 -10.42 21.58 4.77
C ALA A 413 -9.58 21.84 3.52
N ARG A 414 -8.31 22.21 3.71
CA ARG A 414 -7.36 22.40 2.59
C ARG A 414 -6.86 21.08 2.04
N LYS A 415 -6.87 20.04 2.88
CA LYS A 415 -6.41 18.69 2.55
C LYS A 415 -7.30 17.66 3.23
N VAL A 416 -7.36 16.48 2.63
CA VAL A 416 -7.89 15.27 3.24
C VAL A 416 -6.75 14.27 3.34
N SER A 417 -6.58 13.70 4.53
CA SER A 417 -5.71 12.54 4.71
C SER A 417 -6.58 11.31 4.93
N ILE A 418 -6.42 10.31 4.06
CA ILE A 418 -7.00 8.99 4.19
C ILE A 418 -6.10 8.19 5.14
N ASN A 419 -6.66 7.83 6.29
CA ASN A 419 -6.02 7.31 7.49
C ASN A 419 -5.06 8.29 8.17
N ALA A 420 -4.85 8.07 9.47
CA ALA A 420 -3.91 8.84 10.29
C ALA A 420 -2.54 8.16 10.43
N HIS A 421 -2.48 6.84 10.23
CA HIS A 421 -1.26 6.03 10.36
C HIS A 421 -1.04 5.15 9.11
N PRO A 422 0.22 4.90 8.70
CA PRO A 422 0.53 4.16 7.49
C PRO A 422 -0.23 2.83 7.35
N PRO A 423 -0.66 2.46 6.13
CA PRO A 423 -0.60 3.25 4.89
C PRO A 423 -1.58 4.43 4.89
N VAL A 424 -1.10 5.59 4.40
CA VAL A 424 -1.79 6.89 4.34
C VAL A 424 -1.72 7.45 2.92
N ALA A 425 -2.75 8.15 2.49
CA ALA A 425 -2.74 8.98 1.30
C ALA A 425 -3.29 10.37 1.61
N THR A 426 -2.73 11.41 0.99
CA THR A 426 -3.19 12.78 1.17
C THR A 426 -3.62 13.37 -0.16
N LEU A 427 -4.80 13.98 -0.19
CA LEU A 427 -5.38 14.68 -1.32
C LEU A 427 -5.60 16.14 -0.95
N THR A 428 -5.19 17.06 -1.82
CA THR A 428 -5.44 18.50 -1.66
C THR A 428 -6.88 18.84 -2.05
N ALA A 429 -7.38 20.00 -1.61
CA ALA A 429 -8.71 20.49 -1.98
C ALA A 429 -8.90 20.56 -3.50
N ASP A 430 -7.88 20.95 -4.27
CA ASP A 430 -7.95 21.02 -5.73
C ASP A 430 -8.09 19.63 -6.35
N GLN A 431 -7.24 18.69 -5.92
CA GLN A 431 -7.35 17.28 -6.34
C GLN A 431 -8.71 16.66 -5.98
N LEU A 432 -9.27 17.00 -4.83
CA LEU A 432 -10.60 16.55 -4.42
C LEU A 432 -11.69 17.14 -5.34
N ARG A 433 -11.60 18.42 -5.71
CA ARG A 433 -12.54 19.05 -6.64
C ARG A 433 -12.45 18.43 -8.02
N GLU A 434 -11.23 18.21 -8.54
CA GLU A 434 -11.01 17.51 -9.81
C GLU A 434 -11.60 16.10 -9.78
N LEU A 435 -11.31 15.34 -8.72
CA LEU A 435 -11.79 13.98 -8.54
C LEU A 435 -13.33 13.89 -8.53
N LEU A 436 -13.99 14.80 -7.80
CA LEU A 436 -15.45 14.85 -7.73
C LEU A 436 -16.06 15.31 -9.06
N ALA A 437 -15.42 16.26 -9.76
CA ALA A 437 -15.87 16.75 -11.05
C ALA A 437 -15.83 15.68 -12.16
N LEU A 438 -14.90 14.72 -12.10
CA LEU A 438 -14.83 13.61 -13.05
C LEU A 438 -16.10 12.75 -13.04
N VAL A 439 -16.73 12.60 -11.87
CA VAL A 439 -17.94 11.78 -11.72
C VAL A 439 -19.21 12.58 -11.96
N GLU A 440 -19.21 13.88 -11.67
CA GLU A 440 -20.34 14.76 -11.99
C GLU A 440 -20.49 15.03 -13.50
N LYS A 441 -19.44 14.79 -14.29
CA LYS A 441 -19.46 14.84 -15.77
C LYS A 441 -20.01 13.57 -16.44
N GLU A 442 -20.38 12.53 -15.68
CA GLU A 442 -21.17 11.40 -16.18
C GLU A 442 -22.68 11.53 -15.89
N PRO A 443 -23.43 12.44 -16.55
CA PRO A 443 -24.86 12.26 -16.74
C PRO A 443 -25.16 12.02 -18.22
N GLY A 444 -25.60 10.80 -18.59
CA GLY A 444 -26.39 10.61 -19.82
C GLY A 444 -25.96 9.58 -20.86
N GLN A 445 -25.46 8.39 -20.50
CA GLN A 445 -25.42 7.23 -21.42
C GLN A 445 -26.13 5.99 -20.86
N ALA A 446 -27.31 6.21 -20.26
CA ALA A 446 -28.27 5.15 -19.96
C ALA A 446 -29.67 5.76 -19.90
N GLY A 447 -30.26 6.07 -21.05
CA GLY A 447 -31.59 6.68 -21.11
C GLY A 447 -31.95 7.17 -22.51
N GLY A 448 -32.07 6.24 -23.46
CA GLY A 448 -32.42 6.57 -24.83
C GLY A 448 -32.74 5.36 -25.70
N ALA A 449 -33.47 4.38 -25.15
CA ALA A 449 -34.24 3.46 -25.97
C ALA A 449 -35.65 4.04 -26.04
N GLU A 450 -35.93 4.75 -27.13
CA GLU A 450 -37.27 5.22 -27.47
C GLU A 450 -38.26 4.05 -27.38
N ALA A 451 -39.24 4.20 -26.49
CA ALA A 451 -40.45 3.40 -26.54
C ALA A 451 -41.18 3.73 -27.84
N GLY A 452 -41.04 2.87 -28.84
CA GLY A 452 -41.87 2.91 -30.04
C GLY A 452 -43.35 2.77 -29.65
N PRO A 453 -44.26 3.51 -30.31
CA PRO A 453 -45.68 3.44 -30.00
C PRO A 453 -46.20 2.05 -30.39
N GLY A 454 -46.76 1.33 -29.42
CA GLY A 454 -47.43 0.06 -29.68
C GLY A 454 -48.62 0.25 -30.62
N PRO A 455 -48.82 -0.63 -31.61
CA PRO A 455 -50.02 -0.57 -32.43
C PRO A 455 -51.21 -1.07 -31.60
N ALA A 456 -52.28 -0.27 -31.63
CA ALA A 456 -53.60 -0.67 -31.19
C ALA A 456 -54.02 -1.96 -31.91
N GLY A 457 -54.63 -2.86 -31.15
CA GLY A 457 -55.08 -4.14 -31.66
C GLY A 457 -56.16 -4.03 -32.72
N ASP A 458 -56.25 -5.06 -33.54
CA ASP A 458 -57.50 -5.44 -34.17
C ASP A 458 -57.69 -6.95 -33.98
N GLY A 459 -58.84 -7.30 -33.42
CA GLY A 459 -59.24 -8.67 -33.17
C GLY A 459 -59.77 -9.36 -34.41
N THR A 460 -59.69 -10.69 -34.39
CA THR A 460 -60.46 -11.72 -35.12
C THR A 460 -59.48 -12.89 -35.30
N GLY A 461 -59.74 -14.14 -34.97
CA GLY A 461 -60.95 -14.90 -34.75
C GLY A 461 -60.53 -16.38 -34.89
N ARG A 462 -61.11 -17.24 -34.05
CA ARG A 462 -61.32 -18.69 -34.23
C ARG A 462 -60.32 -19.47 -35.11
N SER A 463 -59.59 -20.41 -34.50
CA SER A 463 -59.95 -21.84 -34.46
C SER A 463 -58.92 -22.66 -33.69
#